data_AF-A0A656GFM5-F1
#
_entry.id   AF-A0A656GFM5-F1
#
_cell.length_a   1.000
_cell.length_b   1.000
_cell.length_c   1.000
_cell.angle_alpha   90.00
_cell.angle_beta   90.00
_cell.angle_gamma   90.00
#
_symmetry.space_group_name_H-M   'P 1'
#
loop_
_entity.id
_entity.type
_entity.pdbx_description
1 polymer ?
#
loop_
_entity_poly.entity_id
_entity_poly.type
_entity_poly.pdbx_seq_one_letter_code
_entity_poly.pdbx_strand_id
1 'polypeptide(L)' 'PPFDAFNSILGLNPHVKFFDSRQRGYVAVDLSEQQMLTRFQVVSDVLDPAASVSTLKRFAVEAGKAGAVSG' A
#
# COMPACT_ATOMS: atom_id res chain seq x y z
N PRO A 1 -11.98 -7.93 0.44
CA PRO A 1 -12.00 -8.89 -0.69
C PRO A 1 -11.30 -10.20 -0.27
N PRO A 2 -11.74 -11.38 -0.73
CA PRO A 2 -11.09 -12.65 -0.40
C PRO A 2 -9.63 -12.65 -0.89
N PHE A 3 -8.67 -12.92 0.00
CA PHE A 3 -7.25 -12.81 -0.32
C PHE A 3 -6.85 -13.80 -1.43
N ASP A 4 -7.19 -15.07 -1.28
CA ASP A 4 -6.73 -16.13 -2.19
C ASP A 4 -7.29 -15.99 -3.60
N ALA A 5 -8.57 -15.62 -3.72
CA ALA A 5 -9.20 -15.40 -5.03
C ALA A 5 -8.47 -14.30 -5.82
N PHE A 6 -8.15 -13.17 -5.17
CA PHE A 6 -7.42 -12.08 -5.82
C PHE A 6 -5.95 -12.44 -6.05
N ASN A 7 -5.31 -13.10 -5.08
CA ASN A 7 -3.92 -13.55 -5.22
C ASN A 7 -3.72 -14.47 -6.44
N SER A 8 -4.69 -15.34 -6.74
CA SER A 8 -4.65 -16.25 -7.89
C SER A 8 -4.65 -15.55 -9.25
N ILE A 9 -5.20 -14.33 -9.34
CA ILE A 9 -5.28 -13.56 -10.58
C ILE A 9 -4.25 -12.42 -10.67
N LEU A 10 -3.43 -12.20 -9.63
CA LEU A 10 -2.41 -11.14 -9.65
C LEU A 10 -1.41 -11.33 -10.79
N GLY A 11 -1.05 -12.57 -11.11
CA GLY A 11 -0.14 -12.90 -12.21
C GLY A 11 -0.65 -12.48 -13.60
N LEU A 12 -1.97 -12.31 -13.75
CA LEU A 12 -2.59 -11.81 -14.99
C LEU A 12 -2.45 -10.29 -15.15
N ASN A 13 -2.02 -9.58 -14.08
CA ASN A 13 -2.03 -8.12 -13.99
C ASN A 13 -0.64 -7.60 -13.59
N PRO A 14 0.35 -7.58 -14.49
CA PRO A 14 1.75 -7.23 -14.17
C PRO A 14 1.95 -5.77 -13.68
N HIS A 15 0.93 -4.93 -13.85
CA HIS A 15 0.92 -3.55 -13.37
C HIS A 15 0.54 -3.46 -11.88
N VAL A 16 -0.09 -4.48 -11.29
CA VAL A 16 -0.38 -4.52 -9.85
C VAL A 16 0.92 -4.82 -9.09
N LYS A 17 1.38 -3.87 -8.28
CA LYS A 17 2.66 -3.98 -7.55
C LYS A 17 2.54 -4.53 -6.14
N PHE A 18 1.35 -4.48 -5.55
CA PHE A 18 1.11 -4.93 -4.17
C PHE A 18 -0.38 -5.15 -3.91
N PHE A 19 -0.69 -6.19 -3.13
CA PHE A 19 -2.03 -6.51 -2.65
C PHE A 19 -1.93 -7.25 -1.31
N ASP A 20 -2.64 -6.74 -0.31
CA ASP A 20 -2.92 -7.45 0.94
C ASP A 20 -4.29 -7.02 1.45
N SER A 21 -5.23 -7.96 1.59
CA SER A 21 -6.59 -7.69 2.09
C SER A 21 -6.84 -8.17 3.52
N ARG A 22 -5.82 -8.76 4.15
CA ARG A 22 -5.89 -9.37 5.49
C ARG A 22 -5.70 -8.31 6.56
N GLN A 23 -4.87 -7.31 6.27
CA GLN A 23 -4.58 -6.21 7.19
C GLN A 23 -5.65 -5.12 7.13
N ARG A 24 -5.89 -4.46 8.27
CA ARG A 24 -6.72 -3.26 8.39
C ARG A 24 -5.84 -2.04 8.56
N GLY A 25 -6.27 -0.90 8.01
CA GLY A 25 -5.58 0.36 8.15
C GLY A 25 -5.98 1.32 7.05
N TYR A 26 -5.03 2.17 6.64
CA TYR A 26 -5.28 3.27 5.72
C TYR A 26 -4.05 3.56 4.86
N VAL A 27 -4.21 4.41 3.86
CA VAL A 27 -3.11 4.90 3.04
C VAL A 27 -2.78 6.31 3.45
N ALA A 28 -1.51 6.57 3.76
CA ALA A 28 -0.99 7.92 3.97
C ALA A 28 -0.15 8.33 2.75
N VAL A 29 -0.40 9.52 2.22
CA VAL A 29 0.29 10.06 1.05
C VAL A 29 0.96 11.38 1.41
N ASP A 30 2.28 11.45 1.20
CA ASP A 30 2.99 12.72 1.15
C ASP A 30 3.20 13.09 -0.31
N LEU A 31 2.72 14.27 -0.71
CA LEU A 31 2.78 14.72 -2.10
C LEU A 31 3.59 16.02 -2.19
N SER A 32 4.53 16.04 -3.12
CA SER A 32 5.26 17.24 -3.54
C SER A 32 5.31 17.32 -5.06
N GLU A 33 5.85 18.42 -5.59
CA GLU A 33 6.07 18.58 -7.03
C GLU A 33 7.01 17.51 -7.61
N GLN A 34 7.91 16.98 -6.80
CA GLN A 34 8.95 16.03 -7.25
C GLN A 34 8.53 14.57 -7.08
N GLN A 35 7.65 14.26 -6.13
CA GLN A 35 7.25 12.89 -5.86
C GLN A 35 5.92 12.77 -5.12
N MET A 36 5.28 11.62 -5.29
CA MET A 36 4.23 11.09 -4.42
C MET A 36 4.77 9.90 -3.64
N LEU A 37 4.86 10.01 -2.32
CA LEU A 37 5.22 8.91 -1.42
C LEU A 37 3.97 8.33 -0.78
N THR A 38 3.64 7.10 -1.12
CA THR A 38 2.49 6.36 -0.61
C THR A 38 2.93 5.32 0.41
N ARG A 39 2.33 5.36 1.61
CA ARG A 39 2.53 4.39 2.69
C ARG A 39 1.24 3.64 2.97
N PHE A 40 1.29 2.32 2.86
CA PHE A 40 0.22 1.42 3.30
C PHE A 40 0.40 1.19 4.80
N GLN A 41 -0.41 1.86 5.61
CA GLN A 41 -0.36 1.78 7.06
C GLN A 41 -1.31 0.70 7.58
N VAL A 42 -0.84 -0.07 8.55
CA VAL A 42 -1.60 -1.11 9.24
C VAL A 42 -1.76 -0.73 10.69
N VAL A 43 -2.98 -0.93 11.20
CA VAL A 43 -3.36 -0.70 12.59
C VAL A 43 -3.40 -2.05 13.31
N SER A 44 -2.76 -2.16 14.47
CA SER A 44 -2.65 -3.43 15.20
C SER A 44 -3.99 -3.99 15.68
N ASP A 45 -4.89 -3.13 16.16
CA ASP A 45 -6.27 -3.47 16.52
C ASP A 45 -7.17 -2.25 16.23
N VAL A 46 -8.23 -2.44 15.46
CA VAL A 46 -9.14 -1.35 15.06
C VAL A 46 -10.14 -0.97 16.16
N LEU A 47 -10.25 -1.78 17.22
CA LEU A 47 -11.13 -1.53 18.37
C LEU A 47 -10.41 -0.88 19.54
N ASP A 48 -9.06 -0.84 19.52
CA ASP A 48 -8.25 -0.26 20.59
C ASP A 48 -7.82 1.18 20.23
N PRO A 49 -8.22 2.20 21.00
CA PRO A 49 -7.78 3.57 20.79
C PRO A 49 -6.27 3.78 21.02
N ALA A 50 -5.58 2.86 21.72
CA ALA A 50 -4.14 2.87 21.92
C ALA A 50 -3.36 2.05 20.88
N ALA A 51 -4.02 1.57 19.82
CA ALA A 51 -3.41 0.74 18.81
C ALA A 51 -2.20 1.40 18.14
N SER A 52 -1.21 0.58 17.81
CA SER A 52 -0.03 0.99 17.07
C SER A 52 -0.30 1.05 15.57
N VAL A 53 0.41 1.94 14.88
CA VAL A 53 0.43 2.04 13.43
C VAL A 53 1.82 1.68 12.91
N SER A 54 1.87 0.84 11.89
CA SER A 54 3.12 0.48 11.21
C SER A 54 2.96 0.49 9.69
N THR A 55 4.07 0.69 8.98
CA THR A 55 4.06 0.71 7.51
C THR A 55 4.28 -0.69 6.96
N LEU A 56 3.29 -1.22 6.27
CA LEU A 56 3.33 -2.52 5.59
C LEU A 56 4.12 -2.45 4.28
N LYS A 57 3.91 -1.38 3.51
CA LYS A 57 4.59 -1.17 2.23
C LYS A 57 4.71 0.30 1.87
N ARG A 58 5.76 0.66 1.15
CA ARG A 58 5.98 2.00 0.60
C ARG A 58 6.17 1.96 -0.90
N PHE A 59 5.62 2.97 -1.56
CA PHE A 59 5.84 3.22 -2.97
C PHE A 59 6.10 4.70 -3.20
N ALA A 60 7.06 5.00 -4.07
CA ALA A 60 7.26 6.34 -4.59
C ALA A 60 6.89 6.38 -6.08
N VAL A 61 6.27 7.47 -6.51
CA VAL A 61 6.15 7.85 -7.92
C VAL A 61 6.88 9.17 -8.07
N GLU A 62 7.93 9.18 -8.88
CA GLU A 62 8.75 10.37 -9.12
C GLU A 62 8.25 11.14 -10.34
N ALA A 63 8.29 12.47 -10.29
CA ALA A 63 7.89 13.31 -11.41
C ALA A 63 8.71 12.97 -12.67
N GLY A 64 8.01 12.81 -13.80
CA GLY A 64 8.62 12.45 -15.08
C GLY A 64 9.08 11.00 -15.21
N LYS A 65 8.93 10.15 -14.18
CA LYS A 65 9.25 8.71 -14.25
C LYS A 65 7.98 7.87 -14.14
N ALA A 66 7.73 7.05 -15.15
CA ALA A 66 6.56 6.20 -15.17
C ALA A 66 6.67 5.05 -14.16
N GLY A 67 5.60 4.85 -13.40
CA GLY A 67 5.44 3.70 -12.50
C GLY A 67 5.83 3.98 -11.06
N ALA A 68 5.37 3.08 -10.17
CA ALA A 68 5.68 3.11 -8.76
C ALA A 68 6.90 2.24 -8.44
N VAL A 69 7.85 2.79 -7.69
CA VAL A 69 9.04 2.09 -7.20
C VAL A 69 8.85 1.73 -5.73
N SER A 70 9.24 0.51 -5.33
CA SER A 70 9.21 0.12 -3.92
C SER A 70 10.34 0.85 -3.19
N GLY A 71 9.99 1.54 -2.11
CA GLY A 71 10.94 2.01 -1.09
C GLY A 71 10.90 1.15 0.16
#